data_AF-A0A1V3WLW8-F1
#
_entry.id   AF-A0A1V3WLW8-F1
#
_cell.length_a   1.000
_cell.length_b   1.000
_cell.length_c   1.000
_cell.angle_alpha   90.00
_cell.angle_beta   90.00
_cell.angle_gamma   90.00
#
_symmetry.space_group_name_H-M   'P 1'
#
loop_
_entity.id
_entity.type
_entity.pdbx_description
1 polymer ?
#
loop_
_entity_poly.entity_id
_entity_poly.type
_entity_poly.pdbx_seq_one_letter_code
_entity_poly.pdbx_strand_id
1 'polypeptide(L)'
;MKLHLACYQAFDDIGSVIHSHPVWATMFAIAHQPIPACIDEFAVYCGGDVRCTEYAASGTAEVGRNAVQALQDRAAALIANHGLVAVGPRPDKVLHVTALVERSAQIVWGARALGGPVAIPEDVNRNFAGVYGYLRANT
;
A
#
# COMPACT_ATOMS: atom_id res chain seq x y z
N MET A 1 -6.57 -15.39 7.18
CA MET A 1 -6.18 -16.35 6.13
C MET A 1 -6.76 -16.03 4.75
N LYS A 2 -8.08 -15.81 4.59
CA LYS A 2 -8.70 -15.53 3.26
C LYS A 2 -8.07 -14.34 2.51
N LEU A 3 -7.71 -13.27 3.23
CA LEU A 3 -6.98 -12.13 2.66
C LEU A 3 -5.68 -12.56 1.97
N HIS A 4 -4.82 -13.30 2.67
CA HIS A 4 -3.52 -13.74 2.14
C HIS A 4 -3.69 -14.67 0.95
N LEU A 5 -4.61 -15.64 1.05
CA LEU A 5 -4.90 -16.57 -0.05
C LEU A 5 -5.40 -15.85 -1.30
N ALA A 6 -6.27 -14.85 -1.15
CA ALA A 6 -6.74 -14.05 -2.28
C ALA A 6 -5.58 -13.32 -2.98
N CYS A 7 -4.65 -12.74 -2.22
CA CYS A 7 -3.46 -12.11 -2.79
C CYS A 7 -2.58 -13.11 -3.55
N TYR A 8 -2.27 -14.27 -2.96
CA TYR A 8 -1.44 -15.29 -3.63
C TYR A 8 -2.11 -15.88 -4.88
N GLN A 9 -3.44 -15.94 -4.92
CA GLN A 9 -4.18 -16.40 -6.10
C GLN A 9 -4.26 -15.36 -7.21
N ALA A 10 -4.19 -14.07 -6.86
CA ALA A 10 -4.34 -12.98 -7.81
C ALA A 10 -3.03 -12.53 -8.45
N PHE A 11 -1.90 -12.81 -7.81
CA PHE A 11 -0.60 -12.30 -8.21
C PHE A 11 0.44 -13.42 -8.20
N ASP A 12 0.88 -13.85 -9.39
CA ASP A 12 1.89 -14.91 -9.54
C ASP A 12 3.31 -14.43 -9.16
N ASP A 13 3.49 -13.11 -9.02
CA ASP A 13 4.77 -12.46 -8.77
C ASP A 13 5.04 -12.16 -7.28
N ILE A 14 4.17 -12.59 -6.37
CA ILE A 14 4.35 -12.41 -4.93
C ILE A 14 4.70 -13.72 -4.23
N GLY A 15 5.67 -13.65 -3.32
CA GLY A 15 6.07 -14.75 -2.43
C GLY A 15 5.76 -14.48 -0.97
N SER A 16 5.24 -13.30 -0.63
CA SER A 16 4.91 -12.91 0.74
C SER A 16 3.77 -11.89 0.80
N VAL A 17 3.00 -11.98 1.89
CA VAL A 17 1.92 -11.04 2.25
C VAL A 17 2.04 -10.72 3.74
N ILE A 18 2.05 -9.44 4.10
CA ILE A 18 1.99 -8.98 5.50
C ILE A 18 0.70 -8.20 5.69
N HIS A 19 -0.06 -8.58 6.71
CA HIS A 19 -1.18 -7.80 7.22
C HIS A 19 -0.82 -7.30 8.62
N SER A 20 -1.06 -6.01 8.88
CA SER A 20 -0.78 -5.39 10.18
C SER A 20 -1.69 -4.18 10.42
N HIS A 21 -1.65 -3.62 11.64
CA HIS A 21 -2.41 -2.43 12.04
C HIS A 21 -1.45 -1.32 12.53
N PRO A 22 -0.58 -0.80 11.66
CA PRO A 22 0.38 0.22 12.06
C PRO A 22 -0.34 1.55 12.29
N VAL A 23 0.12 2.36 13.25
CA VAL A 23 -0.67 3.43 13.88
C VAL A 23 -1.07 4.48 12.85
N TRP A 24 -0.11 5.03 12.11
CA TRP A 24 -0.36 6.12 11.17
C TRP A 24 -1.12 5.63 9.94
N ALA A 25 -0.75 4.49 9.34
CA ALA A 25 -1.49 3.98 8.19
C ALA A 25 -2.95 3.63 8.57
N THR A 26 -3.17 3.10 9.77
CA THR A 26 -4.52 2.81 10.26
C THR A 26 -5.34 4.09 10.47
N MET A 27 -4.75 5.24 10.80
CA MET A 27 -5.47 6.52 10.82
C MET A 27 -6.09 6.86 9.46
N PHE A 28 -5.36 6.61 8.37
CA PHE A 28 -5.89 6.80 7.01
C PHE A 28 -6.97 5.77 6.69
N ALA A 29 -6.78 4.51 7.10
CA ALA A 29 -7.74 3.43 6.89
C ALA A 29 -9.09 3.67 7.60
N ILE A 30 -9.08 4.20 8.82
CA ILE A 30 -10.33 4.55 9.54
C ILE A 30 -10.96 5.84 8.99
N ALA A 31 -10.16 6.73 8.39
CA ALA A 31 -10.63 7.96 7.74
C ALA A 31 -11.11 7.73 6.30
N HIS A 32 -10.91 6.53 5.75
CA HIS A 32 -11.24 6.17 4.36
C HIS A 32 -10.52 7.06 3.35
N GLN A 33 -9.27 7.40 3.65
CA GLN A 33 -8.44 8.26 2.81
C GLN A 33 -7.23 7.49 2.29
N PRO A 34 -6.88 7.62 1.00
CA PRO A 34 -5.64 7.06 0.49
C PRO A 34 -4.43 7.80 1.10
N ILE A 35 -3.27 7.14 1.11
CA ILE A 35 -1.98 7.81 1.38
C ILE A 35 -1.37 8.18 0.02
N PRO A 36 -1.22 9.47 -0.31
CA PRO A 36 -0.70 9.91 -1.59
C PRO A 36 0.81 9.66 -1.73
N ALA A 37 1.26 9.38 -2.95
CA ALA A 37 2.69 9.28 -3.29
C ALA A 37 3.32 10.66 -3.51
N CYS A 38 3.55 11.36 -2.40
CA CYS A 38 4.20 12.67 -2.36
C CYS A 38 5.70 12.60 -2.02
N ILE A 39 6.25 11.39 -1.92
CA ILE A 39 7.66 11.09 -1.67
C ILE A 39 8.10 10.12 -2.77
N ASP A 40 9.23 10.38 -3.42
CA ASP A 40 9.74 9.62 -4.57
C ASP A 40 9.99 8.14 -4.22
N GLU A 41 10.58 7.89 -3.04
CA GLU A 41 10.76 6.56 -2.44
C GLU A 41 9.43 5.75 -2.46
N PHE A 42 8.31 6.43 -2.23
CA PHE A 42 7.00 5.81 -2.21
C PHE A 42 6.56 5.31 -3.59
N ALA A 43 6.77 6.12 -4.63
CA ALA A 43 6.49 5.69 -6.00
C ALA A 43 7.39 4.54 -6.43
N VAL A 44 8.68 4.56 -6.04
CA VAL A 44 9.66 3.52 -6.36
C VAL A 44 9.35 2.17 -5.73
N TYR A 45 8.92 2.13 -4.46
CA TYR A 45 8.72 0.86 -3.75
C TYR A 45 7.26 0.42 -3.64
N CYS A 46 6.31 1.36 -3.69
CA CYS A 46 4.88 1.05 -3.56
C CYS A 46 4.13 1.08 -4.90
N GLY A 47 4.75 1.60 -5.97
CA GLY A 47 4.10 1.75 -7.28
C GLY A 47 3.14 2.94 -7.39
N GLY A 48 3.05 3.76 -6.33
CA GLY A 48 2.17 4.92 -6.27
C GLY A 48 1.53 5.09 -4.90
N ASP A 49 0.34 5.67 -4.88
CA ASP A 49 -0.48 5.87 -3.69
C ASP A 49 -0.90 4.54 -3.03
N VAL A 50 -1.15 4.57 -1.72
CA VAL A 50 -1.76 3.43 -1.01
C VAL A 50 -3.26 3.68 -0.94
N ARG A 51 -4.00 2.92 -1.76
CA ARG A 51 -5.46 3.03 -1.87
C ARG A 51 -6.14 2.47 -0.63
N CYS A 52 -7.31 3.01 -0.29
CA CYS A 52 -8.18 2.44 0.75
C CYS A 52 -9.29 1.62 0.11
N THR A 53 -9.49 0.39 0.60
CA THR A 53 -10.59 -0.46 0.16
C THR A 53 -11.93 0.04 0.66
N GLU A 54 -13.02 -0.41 0.04
CA GLU A 54 -14.34 -0.43 0.69
C GLU A 54 -14.32 -1.32 1.94
N TYR A 55 -15.16 -0.98 2.92
CA TYR A 55 -15.31 -1.78 4.14
C TYR A 55 -15.91 -3.15 3.84
N ALA A 56 -15.37 -4.17 4.49
CA ALA A 56 -15.96 -5.50 4.56
C ALA A 56 -15.63 -6.13 5.91
N ALA A 57 -16.52 -7.00 6.39
CA ALA A 57 -16.31 -7.68 7.67
C ALA A 57 -15.04 -8.56 7.65
N SER A 58 -14.23 -8.49 8.71
CA SER A 58 -13.00 -9.27 8.81
C SER A 58 -13.24 -10.77 8.69
N GLY A 59 -12.31 -11.49 8.05
CA GLY A 59 -12.42 -12.94 7.84
C GLY A 59 -13.36 -13.38 6.70
N THR A 60 -14.00 -12.44 6.01
CA THR A 60 -14.79 -12.71 4.80
C THR A 60 -13.91 -12.83 3.55
N ALA A 61 -14.46 -13.42 2.48
CA ALA A 61 -13.79 -13.43 1.17
C ALA A 61 -13.79 -12.04 0.51
N GLU A 62 -14.72 -11.18 0.90
CA GLU A 62 -14.86 -9.82 0.37
C GLU A 62 -13.67 -8.93 0.72
N VAL A 63 -13.15 -9.02 1.95
CA VAL A 63 -11.90 -8.33 2.34
C VAL A 63 -10.75 -8.70 1.39
N GLY A 64 -10.63 -9.97 1.01
CA GLY A 64 -9.62 -10.42 0.06
C GLY A 64 -9.82 -9.85 -1.34
N ARG A 65 -11.06 -9.86 -1.87
CA ARG A 65 -11.39 -9.29 -3.18
C ARG A 65 -11.11 -7.79 -3.24
N ASN A 66 -11.57 -7.04 -2.23
CA ASN A 66 -11.37 -5.60 -2.18
C ASN A 66 -9.89 -5.25 -2.07
N ALA A 67 -9.12 -5.99 -1.27
CA ALA A 67 -7.68 -5.84 -1.17
C ALA A 67 -6.98 -6.10 -2.52
N VAL A 68 -7.30 -7.20 -3.21
CA VAL A 68 -6.73 -7.54 -4.53
C VAL A 68 -6.99 -6.43 -5.55
N GLN A 69 -8.19 -5.83 -5.56
CA GLN A 69 -8.51 -4.71 -6.43
C GLN A 69 -7.65 -3.48 -6.09
N ALA A 70 -7.50 -3.15 -4.81
CA ALA A 70 -6.69 -2.02 -4.37
C ALA A 70 -5.18 -2.23 -4.59
N LEU A 71 -4.72 -3.48 -4.65
CA LEU A 71 -3.32 -3.88 -4.83
C LEU A 71 -2.86 -3.94 -6.30
N GLN A 72 -3.75 -3.72 -7.29
CA GLN A 72 -3.35 -3.68 -8.70
C GLN A 72 -2.29 -2.60 -8.92
N ASP A 73 -1.13 -2.99 -9.43
CA ASP A 73 0.05 -2.14 -9.61
C ASP A 73 0.52 -1.42 -8.32
N ARG A 74 0.23 -2.02 -7.16
CA ARG A 74 0.62 -1.48 -5.84
C ARG A 74 1.24 -2.55 -4.96
N ALA A 75 2.18 -2.13 -4.12
CA ALA A 75 2.76 -3.02 -3.11
C ALA A 75 1.93 -3.08 -1.83
N ALA A 76 1.01 -2.14 -1.63
CA ALA A 76 0.23 -2.03 -0.40
C ALA A 76 -1.15 -1.42 -0.61
N ALA A 77 -2.08 -1.76 0.27
CA ALA A 77 -3.43 -1.21 0.34
C ALA A 77 -3.90 -1.07 1.79
N LEU A 78 -4.62 0.01 2.09
CA LEU A 78 -5.34 0.18 3.35
C LEU A 78 -6.65 -0.61 3.30
N ILE A 79 -7.00 -1.26 4.40
CA ILE A 79 -8.27 -1.96 4.58
C ILE A 79 -9.15 -1.09 5.47
N ALA A 80 -10.26 -0.57 4.93
CA ALA A 80 -11.14 0.36 5.63
C ALA A 80 -11.53 -0.13 7.03
N ASN A 81 -11.41 0.77 8.02
CA ASN A 81 -11.61 0.51 9.45
C ASN A 81 -10.82 -0.67 10.04
N HIS A 82 -9.73 -1.11 9.42
CA HIS A 82 -9.02 -2.30 9.83
C HIS A 82 -7.51 -2.09 9.91
N GLY A 83 -6.84 -1.71 8.81
CA GLY A 83 -5.39 -1.48 8.82
C GLY A 83 -4.74 -1.56 7.44
N LEU A 84 -3.65 -2.32 7.32
CA LEU A 84 -2.80 -2.36 6.13
C LEU A 84 -2.61 -3.81 5.64
N VAL A 85 -2.53 -3.99 4.33
CA VAL A 85 -1.95 -5.20 3.70
C VAL A 85 -0.87 -4.78 2.71
N ALA A 86 0.26 -5.48 2.74
CA ALA A 86 1.36 -5.32 1.81
C ALA A 86 1.71 -6.68 1.17
N VAL A 87 2.18 -6.63 -0.07
CA VAL A 87 2.55 -7.80 -0.88
C VAL A 87 3.90 -7.58 -1.57
N GLY A 88 4.55 -8.69 -1.91
CA GLY A 88 5.81 -8.64 -2.65
C GLY A 88 6.48 -10.00 -2.77
N PRO A 89 7.59 -10.07 -3.52
CA PRO A 89 8.26 -11.31 -3.90
C PRO A 89 8.91 -12.03 -2.70
N ARG A 90 9.32 -11.29 -1.67
CA ARG A 90 10.03 -11.83 -0.50
C ARG A 90 9.63 -11.17 0.82
N PRO A 91 9.69 -11.88 1.95
CA PRO A 91 9.32 -11.32 3.26
C PRO A 91 10.06 -10.03 3.64
N ASP A 92 11.36 -9.92 3.38
CA ASP A 92 12.14 -8.72 3.70
C ASP A 92 11.68 -7.48 2.89
N LYS A 93 11.28 -7.68 1.63
CA LYS A 93 10.72 -6.62 0.79
C LYS A 93 9.35 -6.16 1.27
N VAL A 94 8.48 -7.09 1.65
CA VAL A 94 7.15 -6.75 2.17
C VAL A 94 7.24 -6.04 3.52
N LEU A 95 8.20 -6.43 4.37
CA LEU A 95 8.47 -5.74 5.62
C LEU A 95 8.96 -4.30 5.37
N HIS A 96 9.87 -4.12 4.41
CA HIS A 96 10.33 -2.79 4.00
C HIS A 96 9.17 -1.91 3.52
N VAL A 97 8.31 -2.41 2.63
CA VAL A 97 7.10 -1.70 2.16
C VAL A 97 6.18 -1.36 3.34
N THR A 98 5.95 -2.30 4.26
CA THR A 98 5.10 -2.09 5.44
C THR A 98 5.62 -0.93 6.31
N ALA A 99 6.93 -0.92 6.61
CA ALA A 99 7.56 0.15 7.37
C ALA A 99 7.56 1.49 6.63
N LEU A 100 7.78 1.46 5.31
CA LEU A 100 7.76 2.64 4.46
C LEU A 100 6.36 3.28 4.43
N VAL A 101 5.29 2.47 4.33
CA VAL A 101 3.90 2.95 4.37
C VAL A 101 3.58 3.63 5.70
N GLU A 102 3.98 3.04 6.82
CA GLU A 102 3.77 3.65 8.14
C GLU A 102 4.48 5.00 8.27
N ARG A 103 5.78 5.05 7.92
CA ARG A 103 6.57 6.30 7.94
C ARG A 103 5.96 7.37 7.04
N SER A 104 5.52 6.99 5.85
CA SER A 104 4.96 7.94 4.88
C SER A 104 3.58 8.45 5.30
N ALA A 105 2.75 7.58 5.90
CA ALA A 105 1.50 8.01 6.51
C ALA A 105 1.74 9.07 7.60
N GLN A 106 2.74 8.87 8.46
CA GLN A 106 3.13 9.86 9.47
C GLN A 106 3.54 11.20 8.85
N ILE A 107 4.39 11.17 7.81
CA ILE A 107 4.85 12.37 7.12
C ILE A 107 3.68 13.11 6.46
N VAL A 108 2.81 12.40 5.72
CA VAL A 108 1.66 12.99 5.04
C VAL A 108 0.69 13.60 6.05
N TRP A 109 0.41 12.89 7.14
CA TRP A 109 -0.46 13.42 8.19
C TRP A 109 0.13 14.69 8.81
N GLY A 110 1.43 14.70 9.11
CA GLY A 110 2.14 15.87 9.61
C GLY A 110 2.16 17.05 8.62
N ALA A 111 2.34 16.76 7.32
CA ALA A 111 2.34 17.78 6.27
C ALA A 111 0.99 18.53 6.18
N ARG A 112 -0.12 17.90 6.56
CA ARG A 112 -1.43 18.58 6.63
C ARG A 112 -1.44 19.74 7.61
N ALA A 113 -0.66 19.68 8.69
CA ALA A 113 -0.53 20.80 9.61
C ALA A 113 0.28 21.98 9.02
N LEU A 114 1.03 21.74 7.94
CA LEU A 114 1.86 22.74 7.25
C LEU A 114 1.20 23.30 5.97
N GLY A 115 -0.08 22.97 5.73
CA GLY A 115 -0.82 23.38 4.52
C GLY A 115 -1.08 22.26 3.52
N GLY A 116 -0.65 21.03 3.81
CA GLY A 116 -0.90 19.84 3.00
C GLY A 116 0.29 19.39 2.16
N PRO A 117 0.32 18.10 1.76
CA PRO A 117 1.37 17.58 0.89
C PRO A 117 1.24 18.16 -0.52
N VAL A 118 2.37 18.52 -1.13
CA VAL A 118 2.45 18.87 -2.55
C VAL A 118 2.82 17.61 -3.33
N ALA A 119 2.08 17.32 -4.40
CA ALA A 119 2.34 16.15 -5.22
C ALA A 119 3.65 16.30 -6.01
N ILE A 120 4.35 15.19 -6.19
CA ILE A 120 5.42 15.10 -7.19
C ILE A 120 4.77 15.25 -8.58
N PRO A 121 5.38 15.99 -9.53
CA PRO A 121 4.89 16.07 -10.91
C PRO A 121 4.58 14.68 -11.48
N GLU A 122 3.45 14.57 -12.18
CA GLU A 122 2.89 13.28 -12.57
C GLU A 122 3.81 12.47 -13.49
N ASP A 123 4.54 13.13 -14.37
CA ASP A 123 5.54 12.52 -15.25
C ASP A 123 6.71 11.92 -14.47
N VAL A 124 7.19 12.62 -13.45
CA VAL A 124 8.24 12.15 -12.54
C VAL A 124 7.73 10.96 -11.72
N ASN A 125 6.53 11.05 -11.16
CA ASN A 125 5.92 9.97 -10.39
C ASN A 125 5.69 8.71 -11.24
N ARG A 126 5.28 8.87 -12.49
CA ARG A 126 5.12 7.75 -13.43
C ARG A 126 6.45 7.07 -13.75
N ASN A 127 7.53 7.84 -13.89
CA ASN A 127 8.87 7.27 -14.09
C ASN A 127 9.31 6.43 -12.88
N PHE A 128 9.11 6.92 -11.66
CA PHE A 128 9.41 6.17 -10.44
C PHE A 128 8.53 4.93 -10.27
N ALA A 129 7.24 5.00 -10.61
CA ALA A 129 6.35 3.85 -10.61
C ALA A 129 6.77 2.78 -11.64
N GLY A 130 7.43 3.16 -12.74
CA GLY A 130 8.06 2.21 -13.66
C GLY A 130 9.20 1.41 -13.01
N VAL A 131 9.95 2.03 -12.10
CA VAL A 131 11.01 1.35 -11.32
C VAL A 131 10.41 0.31 -10.39
N TYR A 132 9.24 0.58 -9.80
CA TYR A 132 8.54 -0.40 -8.96
C TYR A 132 8.27 -1.71 -9.70
N GLY A 133 7.75 -1.64 -10.93
CA GLY A 133 7.49 -2.84 -11.73
C GLY A 133 8.75 -3.68 -11.95
N TYR A 134 9.88 -3.03 -12.22
CA TYR A 134 11.18 -3.70 -12.31
C TYR A 134 11.59 -4.36 -10.99
N LEU A 135 11.50 -3.63 -9.86
CA LEU A 135 11.86 -4.17 -8.54
C LEU A 135 10.98 -5.34 -8.12
N ARG A 136 9.66 -5.25 -8.34
CA ARG A 136 8.69 -6.31 -8.01
C ARG A 136 8.98 -7.60 -8.76
N ALA A 137 9.40 -7.51 -10.02
CA ALA A 137 9.67 -8.67 -10.87
C ALA A 137 11.08 -9.26 -10.72
N ASN A 138 12.06 -8.50 -10.21
CA ASN A 138 13.48 -8.89 -10.28
C ASN A 138 14.23 -8.91 -8.93
N THR A 139 13.57 -8.62 -7.81
CA THR A 139 14.24 -8.61 -6.48
C THR A 139 13.45 -9.35 -5.42
#